data_AF-G3H3A1-F1
#
_entry.id   AF-G3H3A1-F1
#
_cell.length_a   1.000
_cell.length_b   1.000
_cell.length_c   1.000
_cell.angle_alpha   90.00
_cell.angle_beta   90.00
_cell.angle_gamma   90.00
#
_symmetry.space_group_name_H-M   'P 1'
#
loop_
_entity.id
_entity.type
_entity.pdbx_description
1 polymer ?
#
loop_
_entity_poly.entity_id
_entity_poly.type
_entity_poly.pdbx_seq_one_letter_code
_entity_poly.pdbx_strand_id
1 'polypeptide(L)'
;MLALLQTAVEVPERPCYASSPGPHSRAAMVKELGAVIYNCSQLAQDLEKTFQTYWVLGVPQAVLPKPWPRNFSSHTNCFHPFRGFFDGVPTTAYFSASPPALCPRGRTRDLDAVLGVMAGAREFIYVSVMDYFPTKCYTHPARYWPVLDNALRAAAFNKGVRVRLLVSCWFNTDPTMFAFLRSLQAFSNPSAGISVEVKVFIVPVGNHSNIPFSRVNHSKFMVTDKAAYIGTSNWSEDYFSSTSGVGLVVSQTTPGAQPGVTLVQEQLRRLFERDWSSRYAVGLDKGAPSQDCVWQG
;
A
#
# COMPACT_ATOMS: atom_id res chain seq x y z
N MET A 1 24.76 -2.76 -1.05
CA MET A 1 23.83 -2.90 0.08
C MET A 1 22.41 -2.81 -0.47
N LEU A 2 21.54 -3.76 -0.11
CA LEU A 2 20.17 -3.92 -0.61
C LEU A 2 19.21 -3.34 0.44
N ALA A 3 18.31 -2.43 0.07
CA ALA A 3 17.15 -2.12 0.91
C ALA A 3 15.95 -2.85 0.33
N LEU A 4 15.43 -3.82 1.08
CA LEU A 4 14.32 -4.67 0.69
C LEU A 4 13.12 -4.35 1.57
N LEU A 5 12.04 -3.89 0.95
CA LEU A 5 10.72 -3.84 1.57
C LEU A 5 9.92 -4.96 0.89
N GLN A 6 10.07 -6.20 1.38
CA GLN A 6 9.42 -7.36 0.76
C GLN A 6 8.19 -7.79 1.55
N THR A 7 7.10 -7.84 0.80
CA THR A 7 6.08 -8.88 0.88
C THR A 7 5.95 -9.33 -0.58
N ALA A 8 6.26 -10.57 -0.93
CA ALA A 8 6.15 -11.07 -2.31
C ALA A 8 5.64 -12.52 -2.33
N VAL A 9 4.57 -12.76 -3.07
CA VAL A 9 4.43 -13.97 -3.93
C VAL A 9 3.84 -13.50 -5.28
N GLU A 10 4.44 -13.99 -6.36
CA GLU A 10 4.14 -13.67 -7.76
C GLU A 10 3.24 -14.76 -8.36
N VAL A 11 2.26 -14.39 -9.18
CA VAL A 11 1.42 -15.34 -9.94
C VAL A 11 1.78 -15.24 -11.43
N PRO A 12 2.47 -16.23 -12.02
CA PRO A 12 2.77 -16.21 -13.45
C PRO A 12 1.55 -16.64 -14.29
N GLU A 13 1.34 -15.98 -15.44
CA GLU A 13 0.18 -16.18 -16.33
C GLU A 13 0.32 -17.32 -17.37
N ARG A 14 1.42 -18.08 -17.46
CA ARG A 14 1.50 -19.22 -18.41
C ARG A 14 2.35 -20.41 -17.92
N PRO A 15 2.00 -21.65 -18.32
CA PRO A 15 2.74 -22.84 -17.93
C PRO A 15 3.95 -23.02 -18.85
N CYS A 16 5.15 -22.77 -18.34
CA CYS A 16 6.38 -23.26 -18.95
C CYS A 16 6.95 -24.38 -18.09
N TYR A 17 6.92 -25.60 -18.62
CA TYR A 17 7.69 -26.72 -18.12
C TYR A 17 9.18 -26.44 -18.34
N ALA A 18 9.99 -26.60 -17.29
CA ALA A 18 11.27 -27.34 -17.27
C ALA A 18 12.10 -26.93 -16.03
N SER A 19 12.00 -27.75 -15.00
CA SER A 19 12.97 -28.08 -13.93
C SER A 19 12.23 -28.29 -12.61
N SER A 20 12.40 -29.48 -12.03
CA SER A 20 11.61 -30.04 -10.94
C SER A 20 11.49 -29.12 -9.72
N PRO A 21 10.27 -28.70 -9.32
CA PRO A 21 10.04 -28.14 -8.00
C PRO A 21 9.67 -29.26 -7.02
N GLY A 22 10.32 -29.28 -5.86
CA GLY A 22 9.89 -30.07 -4.70
C GLY A 22 8.47 -29.68 -4.23
N PRO A 23 7.87 -30.47 -3.32
CA PRO A 23 6.41 -30.55 -3.11
C PRO A 23 5.72 -29.32 -2.48
N HIS A 24 6.32 -28.12 -2.47
CA HIS A 24 5.81 -26.99 -1.66
C HIS A 24 5.59 -25.64 -2.36
N SER A 25 5.73 -25.49 -3.68
CA SER A 25 5.72 -24.15 -4.32
C SER A 25 4.48 -23.76 -5.14
N ARG A 26 3.32 -24.45 -5.01
CA ARG A 26 2.08 -24.08 -5.74
C ARG A 26 0.82 -23.88 -4.87
N ALA A 27 0.97 -23.88 -3.55
CA ALA A 27 -0.17 -24.01 -2.64
C ALA A 27 -0.78 -22.65 -2.22
N ALA A 28 0.02 -21.67 -1.78
CA ALA A 28 -0.50 -20.38 -1.32
C ALA A 28 -0.38 -19.29 -2.41
N MET A 29 -1.48 -18.99 -3.10
CA MET A 29 -1.55 -17.83 -4.01
C MET A 29 -1.86 -16.56 -3.21
N VAL A 30 -0.83 -15.97 -2.61
CA VAL A 30 -0.89 -14.60 -2.08
C VAL A 30 -0.29 -13.70 -3.15
N LYS A 31 -0.93 -12.59 -3.49
CA LYS A 31 -0.31 -11.58 -4.36
C LYS A 31 0.20 -10.45 -3.49
N GLU A 32 1.50 -10.19 -3.56
CA GLU A 32 2.13 -9.10 -2.80
C GLU A 32 3.04 -8.25 -3.69
N LEU A 33 3.37 -7.06 -3.20
CA LEU A 33 4.27 -6.13 -3.85
C LEU A 33 5.37 -5.75 -2.87
N GLY A 34 6.60 -5.71 -3.35
CA GLY A 34 7.75 -5.19 -2.63
C GLY A 34 8.59 -4.25 -3.47
N ALA A 35 9.50 -3.55 -2.81
CA ALA A 35 10.49 -2.69 -3.45
C ALA A 35 11.90 -3.14 -3.11
N VAL A 36 12.78 -3.03 -4.10
CA VAL A 36 14.21 -3.32 -3.95
C VAL A 36 15.00 -2.11 -4.42
N ILE A 37 15.83 -1.56 -3.53
CA ILE A 37 16.72 -0.45 -3.86
C ILE A 37 18.15 -0.97 -3.83
N TYR A 38 18.85 -0.85 -4.96
CA TYR A 38 20.24 -1.24 -5.11
C TYR A 38 21.16 -0.04 -4.92
N ASN A 39 22.38 -0.30 -4.43
CA ASN A 39 23.49 0.67 -4.39
C ASN A 39 23.17 2.01 -3.67
N CYS A 40 22.26 2.01 -2.69
CA CYS A 40 21.96 3.18 -1.88
C CYS A 40 22.20 2.91 -0.38
N SER A 41 23.44 3.08 0.07
CA SER A 41 23.81 2.88 1.48
C SER A 41 23.07 3.82 2.43
N GLN A 42 22.83 5.07 2.01
CA GLN A 42 22.12 6.06 2.82
C GLN A 42 20.69 5.61 3.16
N LEU A 43 19.93 5.12 2.18
CA LEU A 43 18.59 4.61 2.42
C LEU A 43 18.61 3.27 3.16
N ALA A 44 19.57 2.39 2.87
CA ALA A 44 19.69 1.13 3.60
C ALA A 44 19.96 1.35 5.10
N GLN A 45 20.90 2.23 5.45
CA GLN A 45 21.19 2.61 6.84
C GLN A 45 20.01 3.31 7.50
N ASP A 46 19.27 4.14 6.76
CA ASP A 46 18.08 4.80 7.28
C ASP A 46 16.95 3.81 7.58
N LEU A 47 16.72 2.82 6.71
CA LEU A 47 15.76 1.75 6.92
C LEU A 47 16.17 0.85 8.10
N GLU A 48 17.46 0.54 8.23
CA GLU A 48 18.00 -0.23 9.34
C GLU A 48 17.64 0.39 10.69
N LYS A 49 17.67 1.74 10.82
CA LYS A 49 17.23 2.40 12.05
C LYS A 49 15.80 2.05 12.44
N THR A 50 14.89 1.96 11.47
CA THR A 50 13.51 1.53 11.73
C THR A 50 13.48 0.09 12.22
N PHE A 51 14.19 -0.84 11.58
CA PHE A 51 14.29 -2.23 12.06
C PHE A 51 14.88 -2.33 13.47
N GLN A 52 15.91 -1.53 13.78
CA GLN A 52 16.53 -1.50 15.09
C GLN A 52 15.56 -1.03 16.18
N THR A 53 14.63 -0.11 15.89
CA THR A 53 13.57 0.25 16.86
C THR A 53 12.67 -0.92 17.22
N TYR A 54 12.37 -1.80 16.26
CA TYR A 54 11.59 -3.01 16.51
C TYR A 54 12.42 -4.05 17.26
N TRP A 55 13.68 -4.21 16.88
CA TRP A 55 14.60 -5.17 17.46
C TRP A 55 14.80 -4.95 18.97
N VAL A 56 15.04 -3.70 19.39
CA VAL A 56 15.23 -3.38 20.82
C VAL A 56 13.96 -3.52 21.66
N LEU A 57 12.78 -3.52 21.03
CA LEU A 57 11.51 -3.79 21.70
C LEU A 57 11.10 -5.26 21.67
N GLY A 58 11.82 -6.09 20.91
CA GLY A 58 11.60 -7.54 20.84
C GLY A 58 12.17 -8.31 22.04
N VAL A 59 12.91 -7.65 22.94
CA VAL A 59 13.50 -8.30 24.13
C VAL A 59 12.48 -8.36 25.29
N PRO A 60 12.54 -9.38 26.16
CA PRO A 60 11.64 -9.47 27.32
C PRO A 60 11.71 -8.21 28.19
N GLN A 61 10.54 -7.75 28.65
CA GLN A 61 10.40 -6.58 29.54
C GLN A 61 10.91 -5.26 28.94
N ALA A 62 11.07 -5.18 27.61
CA ALA A 62 11.41 -3.93 26.96
C ALA A 62 10.38 -2.84 27.27
N VAL A 63 10.88 -1.66 27.64
CA VAL A 63 10.05 -0.47 27.86
C VAL A 63 10.27 0.48 26.70
N LEU A 64 9.19 1.07 26.21
CA LEU A 64 9.26 2.07 25.15
C LEU A 64 10.10 3.29 25.61
N PRO A 65 11.22 3.60 24.94
CA PRO A 65 12.04 4.75 25.32
C PRO A 65 11.31 6.08 25.17
N LYS A 66 11.49 6.98 26.14
CA LYS A 66 10.93 8.34 26.12
C LYS A 66 11.98 9.36 26.61
N PRO A 67 12.67 10.10 25.72
CA PRO A 67 12.65 10.01 24.25
C PRO A 67 13.43 8.79 23.71
N TRP A 68 13.23 8.48 22.43
CA TRP A 68 14.09 7.55 21.71
C TRP A 68 15.56 8.02 21.70
N PRO A 69 16.54 7.11 21.88
CA PRO A 69 17.96 7.47 21.77
C PRO A 69 18.32 8.04 20.39
N ARG A 70 19.30 8.95 20.34
CA ARG A 70 19.63 9.73 19.13
C ARG A 70 20.12 8.88 17.96
N ASN A 71 20.73 7.72 18.21
CA ASN A 71 21.19 6.79 17.17
C ASN A 71 20.04 6.24 16.30
N PHE A 72 18.81 6.19 16.82
CA PHE A 72 17.62 5.80 16.04
C PHE A 72 17.00 6.97 15.25
N SER A 73 17.47 8.20 15.46
CA SER A 73 16.91 9.37 14.77
C SER A 73 17.24 9.36 13.28
N SER A 74 16.31 9.85 12.47
CA SER A 74 16.48 9.96 11.01
C SER A 74 16.63 11.42 10.58
N HIS A 75 17.52 11.64 9.62
CA HIS A 75 17.63 12.91 8.90
C HIS A 75 16.89 12.90 7.56
N THR A 76 16.42 11.71 7.13
CA THR A 76 15.75 11.48 5.85
C THR A 76 14.24 11.37 6.09
N ASN A 77 13.47 12.35 5.65
CA ASN A 77 12.03 12.43 5.91
C ASN A 77 11.27 13.20 4.81
N CYS A 78 9.97 13.43 5.01
CA CYS A 78 9.14 14.12 4.03
C CYS A 78 9.57 15.57 3.74
N PHE A 79 10.22 16.25 4.70
CA PHE A 79 10.72 17.61 4.52
C PHE A 79 12.15 17.63 3.95
N HIS A 80 12.96 16.66 4.34
CA HIS A 80 14.33 16.46 3.88
C HIS A 80 14.49 15.05 3.30
N PRO A 81 13.89 14.76 2.12
CA PRO A 81 14.00 13.43 1.54
C PRO A 81 15.42 13.18 1.05
N PHE A 82 15.80 11.91 0.94
CA PHE A 82 17.00 11.54 0.18
C PHE A 82 16.86 12.10 -1.23
N ARG A 83 17.94 12.60 -1.80
CA ARG A 83 18.02 13.09 -3.17
C ARG A 83 19.18 12.41 -3.86
N GLY A 84 18.91 11.72 -4.96
CA GLY A 84 19.93 11.03 -5.72
C GLY A 84 19.39 10.53 -7.04
N PHE A 85 19.97 9.45 -7.55
CA PHE A 85 19.58 8.86 -8.82
C PHE A 85 19.32 7.36 -8.65
N PHE A 86 18.19 6.88 -9.15
CA PHE A 86 17.94 5.45 -9.36
C PHE A 86 17.88 5.21 -10.86
N ASP A 87 18.75 4.34 -11.38
CA ASP A 87 18.86 4.04 -12.81
C ASP A 87 18.99 5.30 -13.69
N GLY A 88 19.77 6.29 -13.21
CA GLY A 88 19.99 7.56 -13.91
C GLY A 88 18.85 8.57 -13.78
N VAL A 89 17.78 8.26 -13.04
CA VAL A 89 16.61 9.13 -12.85
C VAL A 89 16.73 9.92 -11.55
N PRO A 90 16.65 11.27 -11.58
CA PRO A 90 16.52 12.10 -10.38
C PRO A 90 15.38 11.60 -9.51
N THR A 91 15.74 11.16 -8.30
CA THR A 91 14.83 10.51 -7.38
C THR A 91 14.92 11.16 -6.01
N THR A 92 13.75 11.42 -5.45
CA THR A 92 13.60 11.66 -4.02
C THR A 92 12.94 10.46 -3.35
N ALA A 93 13.42 10.08 -2.18
CA ALA A 93 12.86 8.97 -1.43
C ALA A 93 12.99 9.16 0.08
N TYR A 94 12.08 8.57 0.84
CA TYR A 94 12.20 8.48 2.29
C TYR A 94 11.34 7.34 2.83
N PHE A 95 11.69 6.85 4.02
CA PHE A 95 10.88 5.86 4.74
C PHE A 95 10.01 6.53 5.79
N SER A 96 8.82 5.98 5.98
CA SER A 96 7.90 6.28 7.07
C SER A 96 7.72 5.07 7.99
N ALA A 97 7.24 5.31 9.20
CA ALA A 97 6.99 4.25 10.18
C ALA A 97 5.68 4.47 10.95
N SER A 98 5.12 3.37 11.43
CA SER A 98 4.01 3.33 12.39
C SER A 98 4.32 2.34 13.51
N PRO A 99 3.67 2.48 14.68
CA PRO A 99 2.86 3.62 15.11
C PRO A 99 3.72 4.84 15.47
N PRO A 100 3.14 6.03 15.72
CA PRO A 100 3.89 7.23 16.12
C PRO A 100 4.78 7.02 17.35
N ALA A 101 4.39 6.13 18.25
CA ALA A 101 5.19 5.74 19.40
C ALA A 101 6.55 5.11 19.02
N LEU A 102 6.61 4.44 17.85
CA LEU A 102 7.82 3.83 17.27
C LEU A 102 8.50 4.74 16.23
N CYS A 103 8.19 6.03 16.22
CA CYS A 103 8.85 7.01 15.36
C CYS A 103 9.87 7.82 16.17
N PRO A 104 11.17 7.47 16.13
CA PRO A 104 12.22 8.34 16.66
C PRO A 104 12.21 9.72 16.01
N ARG A 105 12.93 10.66 16.64
CA ARG A 105 13.03 12.03 16.13
C ARG A 105 13.42 12.05 14.65
N GLY A 106 12.63 12.79 13.86
CA GLY A 106 12.87 13.01 12.45
C GLY A 106 12.33 11.93 11.51
N ARG A 107 11.85 10.77 12.00
CA ARG A 107 11.16 9.78 11.16
C ARG A 107 9.75 10.28 10.80
N THR A 108 9.40 10.23 9.51
CA THR A 108 8.04 10.53 9.05
C THR A 108 7.06 9.49 9.60
N ARG A 109 5.92 9.93 10.15
CA ARG A 109 4.83 9.03 10.54
C ARG A 109 4.12 8.51 9.29
N ASP A 110 3.76 7.23 9.28
CA ASP A 110 3.21 6.56 8.08
C ASP A 110 1.92 7.23 7.57
N LEU A 111 1.02 7.63 8.48
CA LEU A 111 -0.18 8.37 8.12
C LEU A 111 0.13 9.70 7.42
N ASP A 112 1.12 10.44 7.92
CA ASP A 112 1.52 11.73 7.31
C ASP A 112 2.10 11.52 5.92
N ALA A 113 2.83 10.42 5.70
CA ALA A 113 3.40 10.08 4.39
C ALA A 113 2.29 9.78 3.37
N VAL A 114 1.31 8.94 3.74
CA VAL A 114 0.15 8.61 2.89
C VAL A 114 -0.64 9.87 2.56
N LEU A 115 -0.98 10.69 3.56
CA LEU A 115 -1.70 11.95 3.37
C LEU A 115 -0.91 12.94 2.51
N GLY A 116 0.41 13.02 2.70
CA GLY A 116 1.29 13.87 1.89
C GLY A 116 1.29 13.48 0.41
N VAL A 117 1.33 12.19 0.10
CA VAL A 117 1.26 11.69 -1.27
C VAL A 117 -0.12 11.98 -1.91
N MET A 118 -1.22 11.77 -1.17
CA MET A 118 -2.56 12.15 -1.65
C MET A 118 -2.69 13.66 -1.89
N ALA A 119 -2.16 14.47 -0.96
CA ALA A 119 -2.21 15.92 -1.05
C ALA A 119 -1.42 16.45 -2.26
N GLY A 120 -0.31 15.79 -2.64
CA GLY A 120 0.52 16.17 -3.78
C GLY A 120 -0.06 15.78 -5.15
N ALA A 121 -1.03 14.86 -5.21
CA ALA A 121 -1.62 14.40 -6.47
C ALA A 121 -2.36 15.52 -7.22
N ARG A 122 -2.26 15.50 -8.55
CA ARG A 122 -2.91 16.47 -9.45
C ARG A 122 -3.81 15.83 -10.49
N GLU A 123 -3.51 14.61 -10.92
CA GLU A 123 -4.27 13.96 -12.00
C GLU A 123 -5.02 12.73 -11.51
N PHE A 124 -4.35 11.85 -10.77
CA PHE A 124 -4.94 10.61 -10.28
C PHE A 124 -4.36 10.15 -8.95
N ILE A 125 -5.16 9.38 -8.22
CA ILE A 125 -4.77 8.59 -7.05
C ILE A 125 -5.30 7.17 -7.27
N TYR A 126 -4.39 6.22 -7.47
CA TYR A 126 -4.72 4.80 -7.60
C TYR A 126 -4.18 4.05 -6.39
N VAL A 127 -5.02 3.25 -5.75
CA VAL A 127 -4.72 2.59 -4.47
C VAL A 127 -5.07 1.12 -4.56
N SER A 128 -4.14 0.24 -4.16
CA SER A 128 -4.36 -1.19 -4.00
C SER A 128 -4.06 -1.59 -2.56
N VAL A 129 -5.06 -2.07 -1.83
CA VAL A 129 -4.97 -2.45 -0.40
C VAL A 129 -5.74 -3.74 -0.13
N MET A 130 -5.41 -4.45 0.95
CA MET A 130 -6.22 -5.60 1.35
C MET A 130 -7.53 -5.14 2.00
N ASP A 131 -7.43 -4.29 3.02
CA ASP A 131 -8.58 -3.80 3.79
C ASP A 131 -8.69 -2.27 3.76
N TYR A 132 -9.93 -1.78 3.77
CA TYR A 132 -10.27 -0.36 3.84
C TYR A 132 -11.39 -0.10 4.85
N PHE A 133 -11.09 0.62 5.93
CA PHE A 133 -12.06 0.99 6.95
C PHE A 133 -11.84 2.43 7.43
N PRO A 134 -12.83 3.32 7.30
CA PRO A 134 -12.79 4.65 7.91
C PRO A 134 -13.13 4.58 9.41
N THR A 135 -12.59 3.58 10.11
CA THR A 135 -12.86 3.27 11.52
C THR A 135 -11.62 2.72 12.20
N LYS A 136 -11.70 2.60 13.53
CA LYS A 136 -10.86 1.76 14.38
C LYS A 136 -11.54 0.42 14.59
N CYS A 137 -10.96 -0.65 14.06
CA CYS A 137 -11.60 -1.95 13.93
C CYS A 137 -11.33 -2.88 15.12
N TYR A 138 -10.19 -2.74 15.80
CA TYR A 138 -9.78 -3.66 16.87
C TYR A 138 -10.04 -3.13 18.28
N THR A 139 -10.91 -2.13 18.41
CA THR A 139 -11.41 -1.63 19.70
C THR A 139 -12.91 -1.75 19.75
N HIS A 140 -13.45 -2.10 20.93
CA HIS A 140 -14.88 -2.20 21.15
C HIS A 140 -15.37 -1.13 22.15
N PRO A 141 -16.37 -0.30 21.78
CA PRO A 141 -17.02 -0.25 20.46
C PRO A 141 -16.10 0.30 19.36
N ALA A 142 -16.37 -0.08 18.11
CA ALA A 142 -15.66 0.48 16.96
C ALA A 142 -15.88 1.99 16.88
N ARG A 143 -14.84 2.74 16.50
CA ARG A 143 -14.87 4.20 16.47
C ARG A 143 -14.67 4.73 15.06
N TYR A 144 -15.42 5.76 14.68
CA TYR A 144 -15.24 6.41 13.39
C TYR A 144 -13.89 7.14 13.30
N TRP A 145 -13.19 6.95 12.18
CA TRP A 145 -11.89 7.56 11.87
C TRP A 145 -11.79 7.84 10.37
N PRO A 146 -12.20 9.03 9.92
CA PRO A 146 -12.36 9.30 8.48
C PRO A 146 -11.11 9.84 7.78
N VAL A 147 -9.94 9.79 8.39
CA VAL A 147 -8.80 10.61 7.95
C VAL A 147 -8.40 10.33 6.49
N LEU A 148 -8.23 9.06 6.12
CA LEU A 148 -7.92 8.67 4.75
C LEU A 148 -9.12 8.82 3.80
N ASP A 149 -10.33 8.51 4.27
CA ASP A 149 -11.57 8.64 3.49
C ASP A 149 -11.84 10.09 3.09
N ASN A 150 -11.71 11.03 4.04
CA ASN A 150 -11.79 12.47 3.80
C ASN A 150 -10.72 12.94 2.81
N ALA A 151 -9.49 12.43 2.90
CA ALA A 151 -8.43 12.81 1.98
C ALA A 151 -8.71 12.37 0.54
N LEU A 152 -9.22 11.13 0.34
CA LEU A 152 -9.66 10.65 -0.96
C LEU A 152 -10.82 11.48 -1.53
N ARG A 153 -11.86 11.73 -0.72
CA ARG A 153 -13.01 12.54 -1.12
C ARG A 153 -12.61 13.97 -1.46
N ALA A 154 -11.76 14.59 -0.65
CA ALA A 154 -11.26 15.95 -0.88
C ALA A 154 -10.40 16.02 -2.15
N ALA A 155 -9.59 15.02 -2.45
CA ALA A 155 -8.83 14.97 -3.70
C ALA A 155 -9.77 14.91 -4.91
N ALA A 156 -10.78 14.04 -4.89
CA ALA A 156 -11.75 13.93 -5.98
C ALA A 156 -12.58 15.21 -6.14
N PHE A 157 -13.15 15.72 -5.05
CA PHE A 157 -14.11 16.82 -5.08
C PHE A 157 -13.43 18.19 -5.28
N ASN A 158 -12.38 18.49 -4.50
CA ASN A 158 -11.80 19.83 -4.49
C ASN A 158 -10.76 20.04 -5.60
N LYS A 159 -10.18 18.96 -6.13
CA LYS A 159 -9.10 19.03 -7.12
C LYS A 159 -9.43 18.36 -8.45
N GLY A 160 -10.56 17.66 -8.56
CA GLY A 160 -10.91 16.89 -9.76
C GLY A 160 -9.95 15.72 -10.02
N VAL A 161 -9.23 15.25 -8.99
CA VAL A 161 -8.29 14.13 -9.11
C VAL A 161 -9.07 12.83 -9.30
N ARG A 162 -8.69 12.02 -10.28
CA ARG A 162 -9.31 10.71 -10.50
C ARG A 162 -8.91 9.72 -9.41
N VAL A 163 -9.86 9.24 -8.63
CA VAL A 163 -9.60 8.26 -7.56
C VAL A 163 -10.05 6.87 -8.01
N ARG A 164 -9.14 5.89 -7.93
CA ARG A 164 -9.47 4.47 -8.11
C ARG A 164 -8.97 3.66 -6.92
N LEU A 165 -9.89 2.94 -6.30
CA LEU A 165 -9.60 2.05 -5.16
C LEU A 165 -9.81 0.59 -5.59
N LEU A 166 -8.76 -0.22 -5.51
CA LEU A 166 -8.80 -1.66 -5.72
C LEU A 166 -8.56 -2.36 -4.38
N VAL A 167 -9.60 -3.00 -3.85
CA VAL A 167 -9.56 -3.60 -2.51
C VAL A 167 -9.64 -5.12 -2.61
N SER A 168 -8.83 -5.86 -1.87
CA SER A 168 -8.91 -7.32 -1.91
C SER A 168 -10.26 -7.79 -1.40
N CYS A 169 -10.78 -8.86 -2.02
CA CYS A 169 -11.81 -9.65 -1.38
C CYS A 169 -11.52 -11.14 -1.48
N TRP A 170 -11.67 -11.79 -0.34
CA TRP A 170 -11.31 -13.17 -0.04
C TRP A 170 -12.17 -13.70 1.11
N PHE A 171 -12.02 -14.98 1.44
CA PHE A 171 -12.87 -15.68 2.41
C PHE A 171 -12.96 -15.02 3.79
N ASN A 172 -11.88 -14.40 4.27
CA ASN A 172 -11.82 -13.75 5.60
C ASN A 172 -12.15 -12.25 5.57
N THR A 173 -12.67 -11.73 4.45
CA THR A 173 -13.04 -10.31 4.36
C THR A 173 -14.21 -10.02 5.30
N ASP A 174 -14.08 -8.97 6.12
CA ASP A 174 -15.20 -8.49 6.92
C ASP A 174 -16.24 -7.81 6.00
N PRO A 175 -17.50 -8.31 5.95
CA PRO A 175 -18.51 -7.81 5.04
C PRO A 175 -18.97 -6.38 5.33
N THR A 176 -18.67 -5.82 6.51
CA THR A 176 -18.97 -4.42 6.82
C THR A 176 -18.14 -3.44 5.98
N MET A 177 -16.99 -3.88 5.46
CA MET A 177 -16.14 -3.09 4.55
C MET A 177 -16.91 -2.54 3.35
N PHE A 178 -17.82 -3.35 2.79
CA PHE A 178 -18.52 -3.02 1.55
C PHE A 178 -19.44 -1.81 1.68
N ALA A 179 -20.03 -1.57 2.86
CA ALA A 179 -20.81 -0.37 3.10
C ALA A 179 -19.94 0.90 3.00
N PHE A 180 -18.71 0.85 3.51
CA PHE A 180 -17.77 1.96 3.41
C PHE A 180 -17.26 2.17 1.98
N LEU A 181 -16.97 1.08 1.26
CA LEU A 181 -16.57 1.12 -0.15
C LEU A 181 -17.67 1.73 -1.03
N ARG A 182 -18.93 1.35 -0.82
CA ARG A 182 -20.08 1.95 -1.52
C ARG A 182 -20.27 3.41 -1.17
N SER A 183 -20.12 3.78 0.10
CA SER A 183 -20.17 5.18 0.54
C SER A 183 -19.12 6.04 -0.16
N LEU A 184 -17.91 5.50 -0.36
CA LEU A 184 -16.85 6.19 -1.11
C LEU A 184 -17.22 6.29 -2.60
N GLN A 185 -17.65 5.19 -3.23
CA GLN A 185 -18.04 5.17 -4.64
C GLN A 185 -19.21 6.13 -4.95
N ALA A 186 -20.16 6.28 -4.03
CA ALA A 186 -21.31 7.18 -4.18
C ALA A 186 -20.94 8.67 -4.33
N PHE A 187 -19.70 9.05 -4.02
CA PHE A 187 -19.19 10.40 -4.26
C PHE A 187 -18.90 10.70 -5.73
N SER A 188 -18.86 9.68 -6.58
CA SER A 188 -18.66 9.83 -8.02
C SER A 188 -19.81 10.59 -8.66
N ASN A 189 -19.49 11.68 -9.36
CA ASN A 189 -20.47 12.49 -10.09
C ASN A 189 -19.82 13.01 -11.37
N PRO A 190 -19.93 12.25 -12.49
CA PRO A 190 -19.35 12.64 -13.77
C PRO A 190 -19.84 13.99 -14.30
N SER A 191 -21.09 14.36 -14.05
CA SER A 191 -21.65 15.66 -14.46
C SER A 191 -21.02 16.85 -13.73
N ALA A 192 -20.46 16.62 -12.53
CA ALA A 192 -19.71 17.61 -11.77
C ALA A 192 -18.19 17.44 -11.91
N GLY A 193 -17.71 16.56 -12.79
CA GLY A 193 -16.28 16.28 -12.96
C GLY A 193 -15.63 15.50 -11.81
N ILE A 194 -16.42 14.87 -10.94
CA ILE A 194 -15.93 14.12 -9.78
C ILE A 194 -15.82 12.64 -10.16
N SER A 195 -14.61 12.07 -10.07
CA SER A 195 -14.34 10.68 -10.48
C SER A 195 -13.82 9.86 -9.31
N VAL A 196 -14.69 8.99 -8.79
CA VAL A 196 -14.36 7.98 -7.79
C VAL A 196 -14.84 6.62 -8.29
N GLU A 197 -13.94 5.67 -8.44
CA GLU A 197 -14.27 4.30 -8.85
C GLU A 197 -13.71 3.31 -7.83
N VAL A 198 -14.51 2.31 -7.47
CA VAL A 198 -14.08 1.25 -6.55
C VAL A 198 -14.30 -0.11 -7.21
N LYS A 199 -13.31 -0.99 -7.10
CA LYS A 199 -13.41 -2.39 -7.49
C LYS A 199 -12.87 -3.27 -6.37
N VAL A 200 -13.39 -4.49 -6.30
CA VAL A 200 -12.81 -5.55 -5.49
C VAL A 200 -11.96 -6.49 -6.33
N PHE A 201 -10.86 -6.96 -5.79
CA PHE A 201 -9.95 -7.90 -6.43
C PHE A 201 -10.09 -9.29 -5.83
N ILE A 202 -10.59 -10.23 -6.61
CA ILE A 202 -10.89 -11.59 -6.17
C ILE A 202 -9.93 -12.56 -6.86
N VAL A 203 -9.13 -13.28 -6.08
CA VAL A 203 -8.29 -14.37 -6.59
C VAL A 203 -9.12 -15.66 -6.52
N PRO A 204 -9.46 -16.31 -7.66
CA PRO A 204 -10.29 -17.50 -7.63
C PRO A 204 -9.64 -18.63 -6.86
N VAL A 205 -10.41 -19.27 -5.99
CA VAL A 205 -9.96 -20.40 -5.17
C VAL A 205 -9.78 -21.66 -6.05
N GLY A 206 -10.66 -21.84 -7.04
CA GLY A 206 -10.67 -23.04 -7.90
C GLY A 206 -10.84 -24.32 -7.09
N ASN A 207 -10.13 -25.40 -7.45
CA ASN A 207 -10.19 -26.67 -6.73
C ASN A 207 -9.32 -26.72 -5.45
N HIS A 208 -8.78 -25.59 -4.99
CA HIS A 208 -7.80 -25.53 -3.90
C HIS A 208 -8.36 -24.83 -2.66
N SER A 209 -9.52 -25.28 -2.18
CA SER A 209 -10.33 -24.66 -1.11
C SER A 209 -9.74 -24.72 0.30
N ASN A 210 -8.72 -25.55 0.55
CA ASN A 210 -8.35 -25.93 1.93
C ASN A 210 -7.10 -25.23 2.46
N ILE A 211 -6.60 -24.19 1.79
CA ILE A 211 -5.36 -23.51 2.20
C ILE A 211 -5.72 -22.22 2.92
N PRO A 212 -5.59 -22.16 4.25
CA PRO A 212 -5.93 -20.98 5.03
C PRO A 212 -5.01 -19.82 4.62
N PHE A 213 -5.53 -18.58 4.72
CA PHE A 213 -4.77 -17.36 4.44
C PHE A 213 -4.13 -17.30 3.05
N SER A 214 -4.77 -17.91 2.06
CA SER A 214 -4.37 -17.87 0.65
C SER A 214 -5.43 -17.18 -0.20
N ARG A 215 -5.14 -16.99 -1.49
CA ARG A 215 -6.07 -16.41 -2.48
C ARG A 215 -6.45 -14.97 -2.15
N VAL A 216 -5.46 -14.18 -1.79
CA VAL A 216 -5.64 -12.80 -1.36
C VAL A 216 -4.68 -11.87 -2.10
N ASN A 217 -5.15 -10.69 -2.50
CA ASN A 217 -4.28 -9.60 -2.91
C ASN A 217 -3.85 -8.83 -1.67
N HIS A 218 -2.65 -9.11 -1.20
CA HIS A 218 -2.09 -8.53 0.00
C HIS A 218 -1.15 -7.33 -0.29
N SER A 219 -1.26 -6.72 -1.47
CA SER A 219 -0.55 -5.48 -1.81
C SER A 219 -1.07 -4.30 -0.97
N LYS A 220 -0.19 -3.39 -0.51
CA LYS A 220 -0.57 -2.07 0.03
C LYS A 220 0.28 -0.98 -0.62
N PHE A 221 -0.23 -0.39 -1.69
CA PHE A 221 0.45 0.69 -2.37
C PHE A 221 -0.54 1.74 -2.88
N MET A 222 -0.01 2.94 -3.09
CA MET A 222 -0.70 4.03 -3.74
C MET A 222 0.24 4.65 -4.77
N VAL A 223 -0.30 5.04 -5.91
CA VAL A 223 0.44 5.72 -6.97
C VAL A 223 -0.34 6.92 -7.48
N THR A 224 0.37 8.01 -7.70
CA THR A 224 -0.14 9.28 -8.23
C THR A 224 0.74 9.74 -9.38
N ASP A 225 0.36 10.84 -10.04
CA ASP A 225 1.19 11.47 -11.09
C ASP A 225 2.52 12.03 -10.54
N LYS A 226 2.63 12.21 -9.22
CA LYS A 226 3.82 12.78 -8.57
C LYS A 226 4.65 11.76 -7.82
N ALA A 227 4.04 10.79 -7.16
CA ALA A 227 4.75 9.91 -6.24
C ALA A 227 4.14 8.51 -6.17
N ALA A 228 4.97 7.57 -5.73
CA ALA A 228 4.61 6.22 -5.36
C ALA A 228 4.78 6.05 -3.84
N TYR A 229 3.82 5.38 -3.22
CA TYR A 229 3.88 4.90 -1.83
C TYR A 229 3.73 3.39 -1.83
N ILE A 230 4.65 2.68 -1.19
CA ILE A 230 4.61 1.23 -0.97
C ILE A 230 4.76 1.01 0.52
N GLY A 231 3.85 0.29 1.15
CA GLY A 231 3.94 0.06 2.59
C GLY A 231 3.38 -1.28 3.03
N THR A 232 3.36 -1.47 4.35
CA THR A 232 2.86 -2.69 5.00
C THR A 232 1.47 -2.52 5.62
N SER A 233 1.01 -1.27 5.77
CA SER A 233 -0.21 -0.88 6.48
C SER A 233 -1.47 -1.02 5.63
N ASN A 234 -2.47 -1.77 6.09
CA ASN A 234 -3.84 -1.68 5.56
C ASN A 234 -4.49 -0.36 5.98
N TRP A 235 -5.60 0.01 5.34
CA TRP A 235 -6.17 1.35 5.50
C TRP A 235 -7.29 1.37 6.55
N SER A 236 -6.89 1.25 7.83
CA SER A 236 -7.72 1.52 9.02
C SER A 236 -6.88 2.19 10.12
N GLU A 237 -7.51 2.81 11.12
CA GLU A 237 -6.79 3.57 12.15
C GLU A 237 -5.72 2.75 12.88
N ASP A 238 -6.01 1.48 13.14
CA ASP A 238 -5.15 0.59 13.94
C ASP A 238 -3.76 0.43 13.31
N TYR A 239 -3.68 0.34 11.98
CA TYR A 239 -2.41 0.19 11.26
C TYR A 239 -1.51 1.42 11.33
N PHE A 240 -2.10 2.59 11.57
CA PHE A 240 -1.37 3.86 11.69
C PHE A 240 -1.14 4.29 13.14
N SER A 241 -1.84 3.69 14.11
CA SER A 241 -1.84 4.14 15.51
C SER A 241 -1.30 3.12 16.51
N SER A 242 -1.37 1.83 16.20
CA SER A 242 -0.99 0.75 17.12
C SER A 242 -0.19 -0.39 16.49
N THR A 243 -0.25 -0.59 15.17
CA THR A 243 0.49 -1.65 14.49
C THR A 243 1.83 -1.13 13.96
N SER A 244 2.88 -1.94 14.13
CA SER A 244 4.19 -1.64 13.54
C SER A 244 4.14 -1.77 12.02
N GLY A 245 4.60 -0.75 11.31
CA GLY A 245 4.57 -0.71 9.87
C GLY A 245 5.68 0.16 9.29
N VAL A 246 6.00 -0.07 8.02
CA VAL A 246 6.98 0.72 7.28
C VAL A 246 6.42 1.07 5.91
N GLY A 247 6.66 2.30 5.50
CA GLY A 247 6.32 2.81 4.18
C GLY A 247 7.56 3.36 3.48
N LEU A 248 7.56 3.27 2.15
CA LEU A 248 8.53 3.87 1.26
C LEU A 248 7.77 4.83 0.34
N VAL A 249 8.17 6.10 0.36
CA VAL A 249 7.73 7.09 -0.62
C VAL A 249 8.85 7.33 -1.62
N VAL A 250 8.53 7.24 -2.91
CA VAL A 250 9.44 7.53 -4.02
C VAL A 250 8.78 8.55 -4.95
N SER A 251 9.51 9.60 -5.28
CA SER A 251 9.10 10.59 -6.28
C SER A 251 10.25 10.79 -7.26
N GLN A 252 10.04 10.33 -8.49
CA GLN A 252 10.95 10.53 -9.61
C GLN A 252 10.40 11.59 -10.55
N THR A 253 11.28 12.45 -11.04
CA THR A 253 10.98 13.43 -12.08
C THR A 253 11.70 13.04 -13.34
N THR A 254 11.02 13.06 -14.49
CA THR A 254 11.64 12.76 -15.78
C THR A 254 12.76 13.77 -16.06
N PRO A 255 14.04 13.36 -16.11
CA PRO A 255 15.06 14.18 -16.72
C PRO A 255 14.77 14.17 -18.23
N GLY A 256 14.85 15.33 -18.89
CA GLY A 256 14.46 15.48 -20.29
C GLY A 256 14.89 14.30 -21.18
N ALA A 257 13.91 13.72 -21.88
CA ALA A 257 14.06 12.86 -23.06
C ALA A 257 15.11 11.73 -23.02
N GLN A 258 15.37 11.06 -21.88
CA GLN A 258 16.13 9.80 -21.89
C GLN A 258 15.19 8.65 -22.33
N PRO A 259 15.33 8.11 -23.56
CA PRO A 259 14.45 7.06 -24.05
C PRO A 259 14.71 5.76 -23.28
N GLY A 260 13.66 5.07 -22.84
CA GLY A 260 13.75 3.70 -22.31
C GLY A 260 13.77 3.55 -20.80
N VAL A 261 13.81 4.63 -20.00
CA VAL A 261 13.73 4.52 -18.53
C VAL A 261 12.29 4.66 -18.05
N THR A 262 11.78 3.66 -17.32
CA THR A 262 10.43 3.66 -16.75
C THR A 262 10.47 4.08 -15.28
N LEU A 263 9.82 5.21 -14.96
CA LEU A 263 9.73 5.71 -13.59
C LEU A 263 9.02 4.71 -12.66
N VAL A 264 9.36 4.70 -11.38
CA VAL A 264 8.70 3.88 -10.35
C VAL A 264 7.20 4.15 -10.31
N GLN A 265 6.78 5.41 -10.43
CA GLN A 265 5.35 5.75 -10.51
C GLN A 265 4.69 5.11 -11.73
N GLU A 266 5.37 5.07 -12.88
CA GLU A 266 4.83 4.45 -14.09
C GLU A 266 4.79 2.92 -13.98
N GLN A 267 5.79 2.29 -13.36
CA GLN A 267 5.78 0.85 -13.09
C GLN A 267 4.59 0.46 -12.20
N LEU A 268 4.36 1.19 -11.10
CA LEU A 268 3.23 0.93 -10.20
C LEU A 268 1.89 1.26 -10.83
N ARG A 269 1.82 2.31 -11.65
CA ARG A 269 0.61 2.64 -12.40
C ARG A 269 0.25 1.52 -13.37
N ARG A 270 1.21 1.01 -14.16
CA ARG A 270 0.98 -0.12 -15.07
C ARG A 270 0.56 -1.38 -14.33
N LEU A 271 1.18 -1.68 -13.19
CA LEU A 271 0.78 -2.77 -12.32
C LEU A 271 -0.69 -2.63 -11.87
N PHE A 272 -1.05 -1.45 -11.36
CA PHE A 272 -2.41 -1.15 -10.94
C PHE A 272 -3.41 -1.28 -12.11
N GLU A 273 -3.12 -0.67 -13.26
CA GLU A 273 -4.02 -0.66 -14.42
C GLU A 273 -4.19 -2.06 -15.02
N ARG A 274 -3.14 -2.89 -15.01
CA ARG A 274 -3.21 -4.32 -15.36
C ARG A 274 -4.18 -5.04 -14.44
N ASP A 275 -4.01 -4.91 -13.12
CA ASP A 275 -4.86 -5.58 -12.13
C ASP A 275 -6.31 -5.07 -12.21
N TRP A 276 -6.49 -3.75 -12.37
CA TRP A 276 -7.79 -3.07 -12.52
C TRP A 276 -8.59 -3.51 -13.75
N SER A 277 -7.89 -3.81 -14.84
CA SER A 277 -8.50 -4.23 -16.12
C SER A 277 -8.62 -5.74 -16.24
N SER A 278 -8.07 -6.50 -15.28
CA SER A 278 -8.13 -7.95 -15.28
C SER A 278 -9.55 -8.47 -14.96
N ARG A 279 -9.79 -9.74 -15.30
CA ARG A 279 -11.02 -10.46 -14.88
C ARG A 279 -11.17 -10.62 -13.37
N TYR A 280 -10.11 -10.37 -12.60
CA TYR A 280 -10.10 -10.48 -11.15
C TYR A 280 -10.64 -9.23 -10.47
N ALA A 281 -10.72 -8.10 -11.18
CA ALA A 281 -11.25 -6.84 -10.67
C ALA A 281 -12.74 -6.68 -11.01
N VAL A 282 -13.60 -6.78 -9.99
CA VAL A 282 -15.06 -6.76 -10.10
C VAL A 282 -15.61 -5.46 -9.52
N GLY A 283 -16.53 -4.80 -10.22
CA GLY A 283 -17.20 -3.60 -9.71
C GLY A 283 -18.22 -3.95 -8.62
N LEU A 284 -18.41 -3.05 -7.66
CA LEU A 284 -19.30 -3.28 -6.51
C LEU A 284 -20.77 -3.51 -6.91
N ASP A 285 -21.19 -2.92 -8.03
CA ASP A 285 -22.59 -2.95 -8.50
C ASP A 285 -22.95 -4.25 -9.25
N LYS A 286 -21.96 -5.08 -9.60
CA LYS A 286 -22.18 -6.30 -10.39
C LYS A 286 -22.59 -7.53 -9.54
N GLY A 287 -22.85 -7.35 -8.25
CA GLY A 287 -23.07 -8.45 -7.30
C GLY A 287 -21.81 -9.31 -7.09
N ALA A 288 -21.76 -10.11 -6.02
CA ALA A 288 -20.64 -11.01 -5.79
C ALA A 288 -20.69 -12.19 -6.78
N PRO A 289 -19.67 -12.40 -7.62
CA PRO A 289 -19.72 -13.47 -8.63
C PRO A 289 -19.38 -14.86 -8.08
N SER A 290 -18.95 -15.02 -6.81
CA SER A 290 -18.47 -16.33 -6.32
C SER A 290 -18.66 -16.57 -4.82
N GLN A 291 -18.50 -17.84 -4.41
CA GLN A 291 -18.35 -18.27 -3.00
C GLN A 291 -17.03 -17.79 -2.37
N ASP A 292 -16.09 -17.25 -3.16
CA ASP A 292 -14.74 -16.89 -2.72
C ASP A 292 -14.71 -15.54 -1.97
N CYS A 293 -15.79 -14.79 -2.05
CA CYS A 293 -15.96 -13.47 -1.45
C CYS A 293 -17.45 -13.20 -1.26
N VAL A 294 -17.90 -13.10 0.00
CA VAL A 294 -19.33 -12.93 0.33
C VAL A 294 -19.59 -11.49 0.76
N TRP A 295 -20.43 -10.78 -0.01
CA TRP A 295 -21.02 -9.52 0.43
C TRP A 295 -22.47 -9.42 -0.06
N GLN A 296 -23.34 -8.82 0.77
CA GLN A 296 -24.72 -8.57 0.36
C GLN A 296 -24.83 -7.22 -0.36
N GLY A 297 -25.53 -7.24 -1.49
CA GLY A 297 -25.92 -6.10 -2.32
C GLY A 297 -26.51 -4.96 -1.52
#